data_AF-A0A6J7H131-F1
#
_entry.id   AF-A0A6J7H131-F1
#
_cell.length_a   1.000
_cell.length_b   1.000
_cell.length_c   1.000
_cell.angle_alpha   90.00
_cell.angle_beta   90.00
_cell.angle_gamma   90.00
#
_symmetry.space_group_name_H-M   'P 1'
#
loop_
_entity.id
_entity.type
_entity.pdbx_description
1 polymer ?
#
loop_
_entity_poly.entity_id
_entity_poly.type
_entity_poly.pdbx_seq_one_letter_code
_entity_poly.pdbx_strand_id
1 'polypeptide(L)'
;MRRRGAGAGPVPGRAAPASLPRVKPDAVQLRVLGALLEKQRTTPDAYPLTLNALRAACNQSTNRDPVVRYDDVQLRHALEELARRRWTRSAGGSRAAKYRHLLADTMQIRPDEQAVLAVLLLRGPQTPGELRARTERLHRFGSADELETTIDRLITRRLVVRLERRPGQKEARVQQVMGGDELQTEAAATSGTVAVERAAEPPVYRDDDGPSDFDLGPAPPRSAETDAGPASDGDEEPPPNHLEGRVAQLEGELEDVRAELAGLREELAGLRSELGA
;
A
#
# COMPACT_ATOMS: atom_id res chain seq x y z
N MET A 1 -29.21 29.70 -55.96
CA MET A 1 -29.69 28.75 -54.93
C MET A 1 -28.53 28.28 -54.06
N ARG A 2 -28.82 27.97 -52.79
CA ARG A 2 -27.92 27.97 -51.64
C ARG A 2 -27.08 26.68 -51.49
N ARG A 3 -25.90 26.88 -50.86
CA ARG A 3 -24.91 25.96 -50.25
C ARG A 3 -25.43 24.61 -49.73
N ARG A 4 -24.59 23.58 -49.80
CA ARG A 4 -24.45 22.56 -48.74
C ARG A 4 -22.97 22.33 -48.44
N GLY A 5 -22.52 22.88 -47.31
CA GLY A 5 -21.26 22.54 -46.68
C GLY A 5 -21.43 21.29 -45.83
N ALA A 6 -20.43 20.41 -45.84
CA ALA A 6 -20.32 19.25 -44.98
C ALA A 6 -20.24 19.70 -43.51
N GLY A 7 -21.21 19.31 -42.70
CA GLY A 7 -21.20 19.52 -41.26
C GLY A 7 -20.27 18.51 -40.60
N ALA A 8 -19.16 18.99 -40.05
CA ALA A 8 -18.39 18.26 -39.06
C ALA A 8 -19.29 18.06 -37.82
N GLY A 9 -19.60 16.81 -37.50
CA GLY A 9 -20.33 16.47 -36.28
C GLY A 9 -19.55 16.90 -35.03
N PRO A 10 -20.24 17.16 -33.91
CA PRO A 10 -19.60 17.54 -32.66
C PRO A 10 -18.74 16.37 -32.17
N VAL A 11 -17.43 16.59 -32.10
CA VAL A 11 -16.51 15.73 -31.35
C VAL A 11 -16.95 15.74 -29.88
N PRO A 12 -17.18 14.58 -29.24
CA PRO A 12 -17.57 14.55 -27.84
C PRO A 12 -16.45 15.17 -26.98
N GLY A 13 -16.83 16.17 -26.20
CA GLY A 13 -15.93 16.96 -25.36
C GLY A 13 -15.10 16.08 -24.43
N ARG A 14 -13.79 16.32 -24.43
CA ARG A 14 -12.83 15.78 -23.47
C ARG A 14 -13.31 16.14 -22.06
N ALA A 15 -13.69 15.12 -21.29
CA ALA A 15 -14.08 15.27 -19.89
C ALA A 15 -12.99 16.03 -19.13
N ALA A 16 -13.38 17.08 -18.40
CA ALA A 16 -12.51 17.80 -17.50
C ALA A 16 -11.86 16.82 -16.50
N PRO A 17 -10.60 17.05 -16.05
CA PRO A 17 -9.96 16.16 -15.09
C PRO A 17 -10.84 16.11 -13.83
N ALA A 18 -11.27 14.90 -13.47
CA ALA A 18 -12.07 14.66 -12.29
C ALA A 18 -11.34 15.25 -11.08
N SER A 19 -12.02 16.16 -10.36
CA SER A 19 -11.57 16.63 -9.05
C SER A 19 -11.25 15.41 -8.18
N LEU A 20 -10.05 15.38 -7.60
CA LEU A 20 -9.63 14.29 -6.72
C LEU A 20 -10.71 14.05 -5.65
N PRO A 21 -11.07 12.78 -5.35
CA PRO A 21 -12.04 12.50 -4.30
C PRO A 21 -11.61 13.14 -2.99
N ARG A 22 -12.56 13.79 -2.31
CA ARG A 22 -12.37 14.64 -1.11
C ARG A 22 -11.84 13.91 0.14
N VAL A 23 -11.73 12.58 0.11
CA VAL A 23 -11.40 11.77 1.29
C VAL A 23 -10.00 11.19 1.14
N LYS A 24 -9.15 11.41 2.15
CA LYS A 24 -7.78 10.90 2.22
C LYS A 24 -7.80 9.37 2.26
N PRO A 25 -7.02 8.67 1.42
CA PRO A 25 -6.85 7.24 1.55
C PRO A 25 -6.12 6.91 2.85
N ASP A 26 -6.54 5.83 3.51
CA ASP A 26 -5.89 5.35 4.74
C ASP A 26 -4.55 4.65 4.45
N ALA A 27 -3.84 4.25 5.51
CA ALA A 27 -2.54 3.59 5.40
C ALA A 27 -2.58 2.23 4.67
N VAL A 28 -3.69 1.49 4.78
CA VAL A 28 -3.86 0.19 4.10
C VAL A 28 -4.08 0.41 2.61
N GLN A 29 -4.93 1.36 2.25
CA GLN A 29 -5.21 1.77 0.88
C GLN A 29 -3.94 2.27 0.18
N LEU A 30 -3.16 3.14 0.84
CA LEU A 30 -1.89 3.63 0.33
C LEU A 30 -0.89 2.47 0.11
N ARG A 31 -0.81 1.52 1.05
CA ARG A 31 0.04 0.33 0.90
C ARG A 31 -0.38 -0.52 -0.30
N VAL A 32 -1.68 -0.76 -0.48
CA VAL A 32 -2.24 -1.53 -1.61
C VAL A 32 -1.87 -0.87 -2.94
N LEU A 33 -2.06 0.46 -3.06
CA LEU A 33 -1.68 1.19 -4.28
C LEU A 33 -0.17 1.10 -4.55
N GLY A 34 0.66 1.33 -3.53
CA GLY A 34 2.11 1.23 -3.65
C GLY A 34 2.56 -0.16 -4.10
N ALA A 35 1.98 -1.22 -3.53
CA ALA A 35 2.29 -2.60 -3.88
C ALA A 35 1.86 -2.94 -5.32
N LEU A 36 0.67 -2.49 -5.76
CA LEU A 36 0.21 -2.69 -7.13
C LEU A 36 1.08 -1.95 -8.15
N LEU A 37 1.45 -0.69 -7.87
CA LEU A 37 2.37 0.09 -8.71
C LEU A 37 3.74 -0.58 -8.83
N GLU A 38 4.30 -1.03 -7.69
CA GLU A 38 5.59 -1.72 -7.65
C GLU A 38 5.55 -3.01 -8.48
N LYS A 39 4.58 -3.89 -8.20
CA LYS A 39 4.50 -5.21 -8.83
C LYS A 39 4.13 -5.16 -10.31
N GLN A 40 3.42 -4.12 -10.77
CA GLN A 40 3.22 -3.92 -12.22
C GLN A 40 4.56 -3.81 -12.96
N ARG A 41 5.57 -3.18 -12.34
CA ARG A 41 6.89 -2.95 -12.96
C ARG A 41 7.88 -4.06 -12.70
N THR A 42 7.97 -4.52 -11.45
CA THR A 42 9.02 -5.46 -11.05
C THR A 42 8.67 -6.91 -11.34
N THR A 43 7.38 -7.23 -11.50
CA THR A 43 6.89 -8.60 -11.69
C THR A 43 5.70 -8.62 -12.66
N PRO A 44 5.90 -8.20 -13.93
CA PRO A 44 4.81 -8.08 -14.91
C PRO A 44 4.09 -9.40 -15.18
N ASP A 45 4.81 -10.53 -15.15
CA ASP A 45 4.23 -11.86 -15.39
C ASP A 45 3.22 -12.29 -14.30
N ALA A 46 3.39 -11.78 -13.08
CA ALA A 46 2.49 -12.02 -11.97
C ALA A 46 1.35 -10.99 -11.87
N TYR A 47 1.40 -9.91 -12.66
CA TYR A 47 0.42 -8.83 -12.64
C TYR A 47 -0.66 -9.07 -13.70
N PRO A 48 -1.96 -8.85 -13.40
CA PRO A 48 -2.54 -8.34 -12.15
C PRO A 48 -2.51 -9.34 -10.99
N LEU A 49 -2.45 -8.83 -9.76
CA LEU A 49 -2.21 -9.66 -8.56
C LEU A 49 -3.48 -10.32 -8.04
N THR A 50 -3.41 -11.58 -7.63
CA THR A 50 -4.44 -12.19 -6.76
C THR A 50 -4.39 -11.57 -5.36
N LEU A 51 -5.43 -11.81 -4.54
CA LEU A 51 -5.44 -11.29 -3.17
C LEU A 51 -4.25 -11.83 -2.33
N ASN A 52 -3.92 -13.11 -2.46
CA ASN A 52 -2.78 -13.71 -1.76
C ASN A 52 -1.45 -13.06 -2.19
N ALA A 53 -1.26 -12.84 -3.49
CA ALA A 53 -0.06 -12.16 -4.00
C ALA A 53 0.01 -10.70 -3.53
N LEU A 54 -1.13 -10.01 -3.47
CA LEU A 54 -1.21 -8.65 -2.93
C LEU A 54 -0.89 -8.60 -1.44
N ARG A 55 -1.41 -9.55 -0.64
CA ARG A 55 -1.10 -9.67 0.80
C ARG A 55 0.40 -9.88 1.02
N ALA A 56 0.98 -10.83 0.29
CA ALA A 56 2.42 -11.07 0.32
C ALA A 56 3.22 -9.82 -0.05
N ALA A 57 2.78 -9.05 -1.06
CA ALA A 57 3.42 -7.80 -1.46
C ALA A 57 3.26 -6.67 -0.42
N CYS A 58 2.11 -6.55 0.24
CA CYS A 58 1.87 -5.52 1.25
C CYS A 58 2.69 -5.74 2.52
N ASN A 59 2.90 -7.02 2.89
CA ASN A 59 3.53 -7.44 4.14
C ASN A 59 5.03 -7.81 3.98
N GLN A 60 5.67 -7.42 2.89
CA GLN A 60 7.12 -7.67 2.71
C GLN A 60 7.93 -6.97 3.81
N SER A 61 8.96 -7.63 4.32
CA SER A 61 9.91 -7.03 5.28
C SER A 61 10.89 -6.07 4.62
N THR A 62 11.09 -6.22 3.31
CA THR A 62 11.96 -5.35 2.51
C THR A 62 11.12 -4.38 1.69
N ASN A 63 11.68 -3.21 1.41
CA ASN A 63 11.00 -2.17 0.65
C ASN A 63 9.69 -1.66 1.26
N ARG A 64 9.48 -1.85 2.56
CA ARG A 64 8.34 -1.34 3.32
C ARG A 64 8.82 -0.58 4.54
N ASP A 65 8.21 0.56 4.78
CA ASP A 65 8.35 1.31 6.02
C ASP A 65 7.00 1.99 6.31
N PRO A 66 6.26 1.58 7.36
CA PRO A 66 6.58 0.50 8.30
C PRO A 66 6.38 -0.91 7.70
N VAL A 67 7.00 -1.92 8.30
CA VAL A 67 6.65 -3.33 8.06
C VAL A 67 5.32 -3.62 8.75
N VAL A 68 4.38 -4.26 8.05
CA VAL A 68 3.00 -4.50 8.51
C VAL A 68 2.60 -5.96 8.32
N ARG A 69 1.46 -6.33 8.90
CA ARG A 69 0.84 -7.66 8.75
C ARG A 69 -0.66 -7.50 8.50
N TYR A 70 -1.02 -7.04 7.31
CA TYR A 70 -2.43 -6.93 6.93
C TYR A 70 -3.03 -8.30 6.63
N ASP A 71 -4.27 -8.50 7.08
CA ASP A 71 -5.07 -9.68 6.77
C ASP A 71 -5.93 -9.49 5.51
N ASP A 72 -6.71 -10.51 5.14
CA ASP A 72 -7.58 -10.45 3.96
C ASP A 72 -8.75 -9.51 4.08
N VAL A 73 -9.30 -9.35 5.29
CA VAL A 73 -10.47 -8.51 5.52
C VAL A 73 -10.07 -7.05 5.29
N GLN A 74 -8.94 -6.64 5.87
CA GLN A 74 -8.36 -5.30 5.69
C GLN A 74 -8.06 -5.01 4.22
N LEU A 75 -7.47 -5.97 3.50
CA LEU A 75 -7.12 -5.77 2.09
C LEU A 75 -8.35 -5.74 1.17
N ARG A 76 -9.37 -6.56 1.42
CA ARG A 76 -10.63 -6.53 0.65
C ARG A 76 -11.35 -5.20 0.86
N HIS A 77 -11.47 -4.75 2.11
CA HIS A 77 -12.07 -3.46 2.42
C HIS A 77 -11.31 -2.31 1.72
N ALA A 78 -9.97 -2.31 1.78
CA ALA A 78 -9.16 -1.31 1.08
C ALA A 78 -9.34 -1.36 -0.44
N LEU A 79 -9.41 -2.55 -1.04
CA LEU A 79 -9.65 -2.71 -2.48
C LEU A 79 -11.03 -2.20 -2.90
N GLU A 80 -12.08 -2.43 -2.10
CA GLU A 80 -13.43 -1.93 -2.35
C GLU A 80 -13.50 -0.40 -2.29
N GLU A 81 -12.90 0.21 -1.27
CA GLU A 81 -12.77 1.67 -1.13
C GLU A 81 -12.02 2.29 -2.33
N LEU A 82 -10.91 1.68 -2.73
CA LEU A 82 -10.12 2.12 -3.88
C LEU A 82 -10.86 1.93 -5.21
N ALA A 83 -11.65 0.87 -5.35
CA ALA A 83 -12.46 0.61 -6.54
C ALA A 83 -13.59 1.65 -6.68
N ARG A 84 -14.23 2.06 -5.57
CA ARG A 84 -15.20 3.18 -5.57
C ARG A 84 -14.59 4.49 -6.07
N ARG A 85 -13.31 4.73 -5.79
CA ARG A 85 -12.55 5.89 -6.30
C ARG A 85 -12.04 5.69 -7.74
N ARG A 86 -12.27 4.52 -8.33
CA ARG A 86 -11.69 4.08 -9.61
C ARG A 86 -10.17 4.04 -9.61
N TRP A 87 -9.52 3.88 -8.46
CA TRP A 87 -8.05 3.80 -8.37
C TRP A 87 -7.53 2.38 -8.51
N THR A 88 -8.40 1.39 -8.29
CA THR A 88 -8.16 -0.02 -8.57
C THR A 88 -9.34 -0.62 -9.32
N ARG A 89 -9.15 -1.79 -9.92
CA ARG A 89 -10.25 -2.64 -10.41
C ARG A 89 -9.88 -4.12 -10.31
N SER A 90 -10.92 -4.94 -10.24
CA SER A 90 -10.82 -6.35 -10.60
C SER A 90 -10.58 -6.47 -12.12
N ALA A 91 -9.60 -7.27 -12.50
CA ALA A 91 -9.19 -7.51 -13.87
C ALA A 91 -9.81 -8.79 -14.47
N GLY A 92 -10.70 -9.47 -13.74
CA GLY A 92 -11.20 -10.79 -14.12
C GLY A 92 -10.12 -11.87 -14.05
N GLY A 93 -10.54 -13.11 -13.81
CA GLY A 93 -9.65 -14.27 -13.76
C GLY A 93 -10.49 -15.53 -13.59
N SER A 94 -10.22 -16.56 -14.40
CA SER A 94 -11.05 -17.77 -14.47
C SER A 94 -11.09 -18.58 -13.16
N ARG A 95 -10.05 -18.47 -12.32
CA ARG A 95 -9.95 -19.20 -11.04
C ARG A 95 -9.97 -18.31 -9.79
N ALA A 96 -9.45 -17.09 -9.89
CA ALA A 96 -9.37 -16.16 -8.77
C ALA A 96 -9.43 -14.72 -9.26
N ALA A 97 -10.09 -13.86 -8.48
CA ALA A 97 -10.11 -12.43 -8.74
C ALA A 97 -8.69 -11.86 -8.69
N LYS A 98 -8.33 -11.10 -9.74
CA LYS A 98 -7.06 -10.39 -9.86
C LYS A 98 -7.30 -8.89 -9.81
N TYR A 99 -6.38 -8.14 -9.24
CA TYR A 99 -6.50 -6.70 -9.00
C TYR A 99 -5.38 -5.93 -9.69
N ARG A 100 -5.75 -4.78 -10.27
CA ARG A 100 -4.82 -3.84 -10.90
C ARG A 100 -5.10 -2.42 -10.43
N HIS A 101 -4.08 -1.57 -10.39
CA HIS A 101 -4.28 -0.14 -10.22
C HIS A 101 -4.77 0.50 -11.53
N LEU A 102 -5.36 1.68 -11.40
CA LEU A 102 -5.85 2.52 -12.49
C LEU A 102 -5.30 3.94 -12.43
N LEU A 103 -4.33 4.22 -11.55
CA LEU A 103 -3.75 5.56 -11.39
C LEU A 103 -3.15 6.12 -12.70
N ALA A 104 -2.58 5.27 -13.55
CA ALA A 104 -2.08 5.69 -14.87
C ALA A 104 -3.21 6.27 -15.74
N ASP A 105 -4.39 5.65 -15.73
CA ASP A 105 -5.52 6.05 -16.57
C ASP A 105 -6.33 7.18 -15.93
N THR A 106 -6.66 7.04 -14.65
CA THR A 106 -7.54 7.97 -13.92
C THR A 106 -6.87 9.28 -13.58
N MET A 107 -5.59 9.23 -13.25
CA MET A 107 -4.80 10.39 -12.90
C MET A 107 -3.74 10.69 -13.95
N GLN A 108 -3.68 10.03 -15.12
CA GLN A 108 -2.69 10.35 -16.17
C GLN A 108 -1.25 10.41 -15.61
N ILE A 109 -0.89 9.49 -14.71
CA ILE A 109 0.42 9.47 -14.05
C ILE A 109 1.40 8.74 -14.96
N ARG A 110 2.51 9.40 -15.27
CA ARG A 110 3.56 8.86 -16.16
C ARG A 110 4.39 7.75 -15.49
N PRO A 111 5.12 6.91 -16.25
CA PRO A 111 5.97 5.85 -15.70
C PRO A 111 6.99 6.29 -14.63
N ASP A 112 7.63 7.43 -14.85
CA ASP A 112 8.58 8.07 -13.93
C ASP A 112 7.89 8.54 -12.65
N GLU A 113 6.74 9.20 -12.78
CA GLU A 113 5.90 9.65 -11.67
C GLU A 113 5.35 8.47 -10.86
N GLN A 114 4.97 7.37 -11.51
CA GLN A 114 4.53 6.13 -10.86
C GLN A 114 5.63 5.53 -9.99
N ALA A 115 6.89 5.55 -10.46
CA ALA A 115 8.02 5.02 -9.70
C ALA A 115 8.26 5.81 -8.42
N VAL A 116 8.26 7.15 -8.50
CA VAL A 116 8.40 8.04 -7.34
C VAL A 116 7.26 7.81 -6.35
N LEU A 117 6.01 7.79 -6.83
CA LEU A 117 4.84 7.56 -5.99
C LEU A 117 4.87 6.18 -5.33
N ALA A 118 5.25 5.12 -6.06
CA ALA A 118 5.35 3.78 -5.49
C ALA A 118 6.30 3.76 -4.27
N VAL A 119 7.48 4.37 -4.40
CA VAL A 119 8.45 4.43 -3.28
C VAL A 119 7.89 5.22 -2.10
N LEU A 120 7.30 6.39 -2.35
CA LEU A 120 6.73 7.24 -1.29
C LEU A 120 5.54 6.58 -0.58
N LEU A 121 4.68 5.84 -1.31
CA LEU A 121 3.56 5.10 -0.76
C LEU A 121 4.00 3.91 0.11
N LEU A 122 5.14 3.31 -0.23
CA LEU A 122 5.65 2.11 0.43
C LEU A 122 6.59 2.40 1.60
N ARG A 123 7.27 3.55 1.58
CA ARG A 123 8.37 3.90 2.51
C ARG A 123 8.25 5.29 3.14
N GLY A 124 7.15 6.02 2.91
CA GLY A 124 6.94 7.34 3.49
C GLY A 124 7.85 8.43 2.90
N PRO A 125 8.17 9.49 3.67
CA PRO A 125 8.90 10.65 3.17
C PRO A 125 10.40 10.38 2.98
N GLN A 126 10.90 10.74 1.79
CA GLN A 126 12.21 10.31 1.26
C GLN A 126 13.01 11.49 0.71
N THR A 127 14.35 11.47 0.80
CA THR A 127 15.16 12.47 0.09
C THR A 127 15.25 12.15 -1.42
N PRO A 128 15.55 13.14 -2.29
CA PRO A 128 15.81 12.90 -3.71
C PRO A 128 16.91 11.85 -3.94
N GLY A 129 17.99 11.86 -3.16
CA GLY A 129 19.04 10.84 -3.24
C GLY A 129 18.52 9.42 -2.96
N GLU A 130 17.68 9.25 -1.94
CA GLU A 130 17.06 7.96 -1.62
C GLU A 130 16.04 7.52 -2.67
N LEU A 131 15.25 8.45 -3.20
CA LEU A 131 14.31 8.19 -4.27
C LEU A 131 15.04 7.64 -5.48
N ARG A 132 16.11 8.31 -5.94
CA ARG A 132 16.90 7.88 -7.09
C ARG A 132 17.38 6.43 -6.95
N ALA A 133 17.93 6.08 -5.79
CA ALA A 133 18.42 4.72 -5.54
C ALA A 133 17.29 3.68 -5.50
N ARG A 134 16.14 4.02 -4.91
CA ARG A 134 15.03 3.07 -4.68
C ARG A 134 14.09 2.95 -5.88
N THR A 135 14.09 3.91 -6.80
CA THR A 135 13.31 3.83 -8.04
C THR A 135 14.01 3.06 -9.15
N GLU A 136 15.30 2.73 -9.04
CA GLU A 136 16.11 2.16 -10.15
C GLU A 136 15.46 0.95 -10.86
N ARG A 137 14.78 0.06 -10.10
CA ARG A 137 14.08 -1.12 -10.66
C ARG A 137 12.68 -0.82 -11.22
N LEU A 138 12.11 0.34 -10.91
CA LEU A 138 10.78 0.79 -11.37
C LEU A 138 10.90 1.70 -12.60
N HIS A 139 11.82 2.66 -12.54
CA HIS A 139 12.14 3.62 -13.57
C HIS A 139 13.56 4.17 -13.34
N ARG A 140 14.41 4.10 -14.38
CA ARG A 140 15.78 4.58 -14.33
C ARG A 140 15.85 6.04 -14.77
N PHE A 141 16.21 6.92 -13.85
CA PHE A 141 16.45 8.34 -14.14
C PHE A 141 17.89 8.54 -14.65
N GLY A 142 18.04 9.18 -15.80
CA GLY A 142 19.32 9.48 -16.42
C GLY A 142 20.17 10.48 -15.63
N SER A 143 19.53 11.41 -14.92
CA SER A 143 20.20 12.40 -14.06
C SER A 143 19.41 12.71 -12.78
N ALA A 144 20.05 13.41 -11.84
CA ALA A 144 19.37 13.96 -10.68
C ALA A 144 18.33 15.02 -11.10
N ASP A 145 18.63 15.84 -12.12
CA ASP A 145 17.73 16.87 -12.63
C ASP A 145 16.45 16.29 -13.24
N GLU A 146 16.52 15.10 -13.87
CA GLU A 146 15.34 14.42 -14.40
C GLU A 146 14.39 13.96 -13.28
N LEU A 147 14.95 13.44 -12.18
CA LEU A 147 14.19 13.09 -10.99
C LEU A 147 13.58 14.33 -10.34
N GLU A 148 14.34 15.41 -10.19
CA GLU A 148 13.84 16.67 -9.62
C GLU A 148 12.72 17.27 -10.49
N THR A 149 12.86 17.25 -11.81
CA THR A 149 11.81 17.67 -12.75
C THR A 149 10.55 16.82 -12.58
N THR A 150 10.69 15.51 -12.34
CA THR A 150 9.57 14.61 -12.08
C THR A 150 8.88 14.92 -10.76
N ILE A 151 9.66 15.18 -9.70
CA ILE A 151 9.14 15.62 -8.40
C ILE A 151 8.38 16.94 -8.55
N ASP A 152 8.92 17.92 -9.27
CA ASP A 152 8.28 19.23 -9.47
C ASP A 152 6.97 19.13 -10.26
N ARG A 153 6.88 18.22 -11.24
CA ARG A 153 5.60 17.90 -11.90
C ARG A 153 4.60 17.32 -10.92
N LEU A 154 5.01 16.39 -10.05
CA LEU A 154 4.13 15.82 -9.03
C LEU A 154 3.66 16.87 -7.99
N ILE A 155 4.52 17.82 -7.62
CA ILE A 155 4.18 18.95 -6.72
C ILE A 155 3.17 19.88 -7.38
N THR A 156 3.40 20.25 -8.63
CA THR A 156 2.47 21.10 -9.42
C THR A 156 1.08 20.48 -9.47
N ARG A 157 1.02 19.15 -9.50
CA ARG A 157 -0.22 18.36 -9.51
C ARG A 157 -0.77 18.03 -8.13
N ARG A 158 -0.13 18.51 -7.06
CA ARG A 158 -0.48 18.27 -5.65
C ARG A 158 -0.58 16.78 -5.30
N LEU A 159 0.31 15.97 -5.86
CA LEU A 159 0.43 14.54 -5.53
C LEU A 159 1.54 14.29 -4.51
N VAL A 160 2.53 15.19 -4.46
CA VAL A 160 3.61 15.19 -3.46
C VAL A 160 3.89 16.61 -2.98
N VAL A 161 4.60 16.74 -1.86
CA VAL A 161 5.06 18.00 -1.27
C VAL A 161 6.51 17.85 -0.82
N ARG A 162 7.30 18.93 -0.86
CA ARG A 162 8.61 19.00 -0.19
C ARG A 162 8.39 19.45 1.24
N LEU A 163 8.84 18.63 2.18
CA LEU A 163 8.84 18.95 3.60
C LEU A 163 9.98 19.94 3.92
N GLU A 164 9.82 20.67 5.01
CA GLU A 164 10.92 21.47 5.56
C GLU A 164 12.13 20.60 5.89
N ARG A 165 13.31 21.19 5.72
CA ARG A 165 14.57 20.52 6.07
C ARG A 165 14.64 20.35 7.58
N ARG A 166 14.98 19.13 8.02
CA ARG A 166 15.33 18.92 9.42
C ARG A 166 16.67 19.61 9.72
N PRO A 167 16.88 20.13 10.94
CA PRO A 167 18.18 20.63 11.36
C PRO A 167 19.29 19.62 11.06
N GLY A 168 20.36 20.06 10.41
CA GLY A 168 21.51 19.21 10.04
C GLY A 168 21.36 18.41 8.73
N GLN A 169 20.19 18.42 8.07
CA GLN A 169 20.01 17.75 6.77
C GLN A 169 20.15 18.73 5.59
N LYS A 170 20.93 18.32 4.58
CA LYS A 170 21.17 19.14 3.38
C LYS A 170 20.01 19.08 2.38
N GLU A 171 19.26 17.98 2.36
CA GLU A 171 18.18 17.75 1.41
C GLU A 171 16.81 17.78 2.09
N ALA A 172 15.83 18.39 1.40
CA ALA A 172 14.42 18.33 1.80
C ALA A 172 13.83 16.98 1.41
N ARG A 173 13.00 16.40 2.28
CA ARG A 173 12.29 15.15 1.97
C ARG A 173 11.02 15.43 1.19
N VAL A 174 10.66 14.53 0.29
CA VAL A 174 9.42 14.53 -0.48
C VAL A 174 8.43 13.59 0.18
N GLN A 175 7.18 14.01 0.32
CA GLN A 175 6.08 13.25 0.93
C GLN A 175 4.92 13.16 -0.05
N GLN A 176 4.28 11.99 -0.17
CA GLN A 176 3.03 11.87 -0.94
C GLN A 176 1.85 12.47 -0.17
N VAL A 177 0.94 13.14 -0.87
CA VAL A 177 -0.26 13.81 -0.31
C VAL A 177 -1.54 13.43 -1.06
N MET A 178 -1.57 12.23 -1.66
CA MET A 178 -2.71 11.79 -2.47
C MET A 178 -4.00 11.78 -1.63
N GLY A 179 -5.03 12.50 -2.10
CA GLY A 179 -6.39 12.45 -1.55
C GLY A 179 -6.69 13.31 -0.31
N GLY A 180 -5.79 14.19 0.14
CA GLY A 180 -6.09 15.13 1.23
C GLY A 180 -5.67 16.55 0.86
N ASP A 181 -6.51 17.53 1.16
CA ASP A 181 -6.27 18.97 0.89
C ASP A 181 -5.48 19.66 2.02
N GLU A 182 -4.80 18.89 2.87
CA GLU A 182 -4.02 19.43 4.00
C GLU A 182 -2.63 19.86 3.54
N LEU A 183 -2.59 20.86 2.67
CA LEU A 183 -1.46 21.78 2.57
C LEU A 183 -1.56 22.82 3.69
N GLN A 184 -1.65 22.42 4.96
CA GLN A 184 -1.33 23.27 6.12
C GLN A 184 -0.84 22.41 7.30
N THR A 185 0.46 22.55 7.59
CA THR A 185 1.05 22.55 8.94
C THR A 185 0.51 21.52 9.95
N GLU A 186 1.05 20.30 9.89
CA GLU A 186 1.09 19.39 11.05
C GLU A 186 2.54 19.00 11.38
N ALA A 187 3.43 20.00 11.37
CA ALA A 187 4.80 19.90 11.89
C ALA A 187 4.92 20.36 13.35
N ALA A 188 3.81 20.66 14.04
CA ALA A 188 3.83 21.33 15.34
C ALA A 188 2.79 20.80 16.34
N ALA A 189 2.68 19.48 16.53
CA ALA A 189 1.91 18.94 17.67
C ALA A 189 2.23 17.49 18.08
N THR A 190 3.49 17.06 18.09
CA THR A 190 3.90 15.93 18.97
C THR A 190 5.36 16.09 19.39
N SER A 191 5.65 17.16 20.12
CA SER A 191 6.73 17.16 21.10
C SER A 191 6.11 16.97 22.47
N GLY A 192 5.72 15.73 22.76
CA GLY A 192 5.41 15.24 24.09
C GLY A 192 6.58 14.40 24.57
N THR A 193 7.36 14.97 25.46
CA THR A 193 8.48 14.38 26.20
C THR A 193 8.12 13.06 26.87
N VAL A 194 8.91 12.01 26.60
CA VAL A 194 9.20 10.96 27.59
C VAL A 194 10.72 10.84 27.68
N ALA A 195 11.24 11.14 28.86
CA ALA A 195 12.64 11.04 29.20
C ALA A 195 13.10 9.57 29.17
N VAL A 196 14.25 9.32 28.51
CA VAL A 196 15.03 8.11 28.76
C VAL A 196 16.36 8.52 29.36
N GLU A 197 16.58 7.96 30.54
CA GLU A 197 17.68 8.13 31.46
C GLU A 197 19.02 7.69 30.84
N ARG A 198 20.08 8.43 31.21
CA ARG A 198 21.46 8.27 30.77
C ARG A 198 22.08 6.98 31.35
N ALA A 199 22.71 6.17 30.51
CA ALA A 199 23.76 5.21 30.90
C ALA A 199 24.84 5.24 29.79
N ALA A 200 26.00 5.84 30.06
CA ALA A 200 27.25 5.22 30.54
C ALA A 200 28.14 4.67 29.39
N GLU A 201 29.43 5.03 29.44
CA GLU A 201 30.49 4.90 28.40
C GLU A 201 30.76 3.46 27.90
N PRO A 202 31.33 3.31 26.68
CA PRO A 202 31.76 2.01 26.17
C PRO A 202 33.08 1.54 26.81
N PRO A 203 33.29 0.23 27.04
CA PRO A 203 34.57 -0.27 27.52
C PRO A 203 35.58 -0.32 26.37
N VAL A 204 36.79 0.14 26.68
CA VAL A 204 38.01 -0.09 25.90
C VAL A 204 38.50 -1.53 26.13
N TYR A 205 38.62 -2.32 25.06
CA TYR A 205 39.28 -3.63 25.12
C TYR A 205 40.78 -3.42 24.84
N ARG A 206 41.62 -3.88 25.76
CA ARG A 206 43.08 -3.95 25.57
C ARG A 206 43.43 -5.33 25.04
N ASP A 207 44.28 -5.34 24.02
CA ASP A 207 44.95 -6.54 23.51
C ASP A 207 45.91 -7.15 24.55
N ASP A 208 46.25 -8.42 24.31
CA ASP A 208 47.20 -9.32 24.98
C ASP A 208 46.75 -10.05 26.26
N ASP A 209 46.30 -11.30 26.10
CA ASP A 209 47.18 -12.48 26.22
C ASP A 209 46.39 -13.76 25.88
N GLY A 210 46.88 -14.53 24.90
CA GLY A 210 46.40 -15.89 24.60
C GLY A 210 46.79 -16.89 25.69
N PRO A 211 46.26 -18.13 25.62
CA PRO A 211 46.96 -19.08 24.75
C PRO A 211 46.07 -19.99 23.91
N SER A 212 46.76 -20.58 22.95
CA SER A 212 46.38 -21.42 21.82
C SER A 212 45.92 -22.84 22.16
N ASP A 213 45.40 -23.48 21.10
CA ASP A 213 45.15 -24.92 20.87
C ASP A 213 43.89 -25.54 21.45
N PHE A 214 42.88 -25.74 20.58
CA PHE A 214 42.11 -26.99 20.49
C PHE A 214 41.58 -27.22 19.06
N ASP A 215 42.35 -28.04 18.33
CA ASP A 215 41.96 -29.11 17.40
C ASP A 215 40.66 -28.98 16.55
N LEU A 216 40.82 -28.70 15.24
CA LEU A 216 39.79 -28.86 14.21
C LEU A 216 39.76 -30.31 13.71
N GLY A 217 38.95 -31.15 14.33
CA GLY A 217 38.59 -32.47 13.78
C GLY A 217 37.85 -32.36 12.43
N PRO A 218 37.92 -33.40 11.56
CA PRO A 218 37.37 -33.32 10.21
C PRO A 218 35.83 -33.30 10.22
N ALA A 219 35.27 -32.50 9.32
CA ALA A 219 33.82 -32.32 9.15
C ALA A 219 33.10 -33.66 8.82
N PRO A 220 31.89 -33.90 9.36
CA PRO A 220 31.12 -35.09 9.05
C PRO A 220 30.57 -35.05 7.60
N PRO A 221 30.36 -36.21 6.94
CA PRO A 221 29.80 -36.26 5.59
C PRO A 221 28.32 -35.87 5.58
N ARG A 222 27.89 -35.21 4.51
CA ARG A 222 26.49 -34.84 4.26
C ARG A 222 25.65 -36.10 4.04
N SER A 223 24.75 -36.37 4.97
CA SER A 223 23.68 -37.36 4.78
C SER A 223 22.72 -36.85 3.70
N ALA A 224 22.53 -37.68 2.67
CA ALA A 224 21.43 -37.55 1.74
C ALA A 224 20.15 -37.96 2.48
N GLU A 225 19.31 -36.98 2.83
CA GLU A 225 17.96 -37.24 3.30
C GLU A 225 17.04 -37.36 2.08
N THR A 226 16.75 -38.60 1.71
CA THR A 226 15.49 -38.97 1.09
C THR A 226 14.40 -38.83 2.15
N ASP A 227 13.52 -37.84 2.01
CA ASP A 227 12.21 -37.89 2.65
C ASP A 227 11.13 -37.61 1.60
N ALA A 228 10.34 -38.65 1.37
CA ALA A 228 9.13 -38.62 0.60
C ALA A 228 8.06 -37.96 1.48
N GLY A 229 7.85 -36.66 1.29
CA GLY A 229 6.69 -35.97 1.84
C GLY A 229 5.40 -36.64 1.33
N PRO A 230 4.35 -36.74 2.18
CA PRO A 230 3.13 -37.44 1.82
C PRO A 230 2.48 -36.79 0.60
N ALA A 231 1.89 -37.64 -0.24
CA ALA A 231 1.07 -37.24 -1.37
C ALA A 231 0.14 -36.10 -0.96
N SER A 232 0.07 -35.09 -1.82
CA SER A 232 -0.93 -34.03 -1.76
C SER A 232 -2.33 -34.66 -1.66
N ASP A 233 -2.93 -34.62 -0.48
CA ASP A 233 -4.38 -34.74 -0.36
C ASP A 233 -5.01 -33.68 -1.25
N GLY A 234 -5.96 -34.14 -2.03
CA GLY A 234 -6.32 -33.59 -3.32
C GLY A 234 -6.89 -32.17 -3.26
N ASP A 235 -6.90 -31.58 -4.46
CA ASP A 235 -7.88 -30.61 -4.89
C ASP A 235 -9.30 -31.21 -4.68
N GLU A 236 -9.80 -31.20 -3.45
CA GLU A 236 -11.21 -31.50 -3.18
C GLU A 236 -12.00 -30.26 -3.60
N GLU A 237 -12.55 -30.31 -4.81
CA GLU A 237 -13.47 -29.34 -5.35
C GLU A 237 -14.55 -29.10 -4.29
N PRO A 238 -14.71 -27.86 -3.76
CA PRO A 238 -15.70 -27.61 -2.72
C PRO A 238 -17.06 -28.02 -3.28
N PRO A 239 -17.89 -28.73 -2.49
CA PRO A 239 -19.14 -29.27 -2.98
C PRO A 239 -19.97 -28.14 -3.59
N PRO A 240 -20.77 -28.42 -4.64
CA PRO A 240 -21.47 -27.40 -5.42
C PRO A 240 -22.36 -26.46 -4.58
N ASN A 241 -22.70 -26.85 -3.36
CA ASN A 241 -23.56 -26.10 -2.44
C ASN A 241 -22.78 -25.28 -1.39
N HIS A 242 -21.45 -25.15 -1.49
CA HIS A 242 -20.66 -24.34 -0.55
C HIS A 242 -21.07 -22.85 -0.56
N LEU A 243 -21.50 -22.34 -1.71
CA LEU A 243 -22.06 -20.99 -1.81
C LEU A 243 -23.41 -20.88 -1.10
N GLU A 244 -24.27 -21.89 -1.22
CA GLU A 244 -25.56 -21.93 -0.53
C GLU A 244 -25.37 -21.98 0.99
N GLY A 245 -24.42 -22.79 1.47
CA GLY A 245 -24.05 -22.83 2.89
C GLY A 245 -23.51 -21.50 3.41
N ARG A 246 -22.69 -20.79 2.61
CA ARG A 246 -22.20 -19.45 2.96
C ARG A 246 -23.30 -18.39 2.93
N VAL A 247 -24.26 -18.49 2.02
CA VAL A 247 -25.42 -17.59 1.99
C VAL A 247 -26.28 -17.81 3.24
N ALA A 248 -26.60 -19.05 3.59
CA ALA A 248 -27.37 -19.36 4.80
C ALA A 248 -26.66 -18.90 6.08
N GLN A 249 -25.33 -19.06 6.15
CA GLN A 249 -24.54 -18.55 7.27
C GLN A 249 -24.61 -17.02 7.37
N LEU A 250 -24.43 -16.31 6.26
CA LEU A 250 -24.47 -14.84 6.23
C LEU A 250 -25.88 -14.30 6.53
N GLU A 251 -26.92 -15.01 6.11
CA GLU A 251 -28.31 -14.66 6.44
C GLU A 251 -28.56 -14.79 7.95
N GLY A 252 -28.05 -15.84 8.60
CA GLY A 252 -28.09 -16.00 10.05
C GLY A 252 -27.33 -14.89 10.79
N GLU A 253 -26.09 -14.60 10.38
CA GLU A 253 -25.29 -13.51 10.96
C GLU A 253 -25.99 -12.14 10.81
N LEU A 254 -26.71 -11.90 9.70
CA LEU A 254 -27.51 -10.69 9.51
C LEU A 254 -28.75 -10.63 10.41
N GLU A 255 -29.39 -11.75 10.69
CA GLU A 255 -30.51 -11.82 11.63
C GLU A 255 -30.05 -11.52 13.05
N ASP A 256 -28.93 -12.09 13.48
CA ASP A 256 -28.34 -11.85 14.80
C ASP A 256 -27.97 -10.37 14.99
N VAL A 257 -27.27 -9.76 14.03
CA VAL A 257 -26.91 -8.34 14.08
C VAL A 257 -28.14 -7.44 14.08
N ARG A 258 -29.21 -7.81 13.36
CA ARG A 258 -30.48 -7.05 13.39
C ARG A 258 -31.16 -7.13 14.74
N ALA A 259 -31.14 -8.29 15.39
CA ALA A 259 -31.68 -8.48 16.73
C ALA A 259 -30.89 -7.66 17.77
N GLU A 260 -29.56 -7.67 17.70
CA GLU A 260 -28.70 -6.88 18.59
C GLU A 260 -28.95 -5.37 18.41
N LEU A 261 -29.05 -4.89 17.16
CA LEU A 261 -29.39 -3.49 16.87
C LEU A 261 -30.80 -3.10 17.34
N ALA A 262 -31.76 -4.03 17.32
CA ALA A 262 -33.10 -3.78 17.86
C ALA A 262 -33.04 -3.61 19.39
N GLY A 263 -32.33 -4.50 20.09
CA GLY A 263 -32.13 -4.41 21.54
C GLY A 263 -31.44 -3.11 21.97
N LEU A 264 -30.34 -2.75 21.31
CA LEU A 264 -29.63 -1.49 21.57
C LEU A 264 -30.49 -0.25 21.31
N ARG A 265 -31.40 -0.30 20.32
CA ARG A 265 -32.35 0.81 20.06
C ARG A 265 -33.39 0.94 21.16
N GLU A 266 -33.88 -0.17 21.70
CA GLU A 266 -34.82 -0.16 22.84
C GLU A 266 -34.14 0.35 24.11
N GLU A 267 -32.92 -0.10 24.40
CA GLU A 267 -32.12 0.41 25.53
C GLU A 267 -31.86 1.91 25.42
N LEU A 268 -31.47 2.39 24.23
CA LEU A 268 -31.29 3.82 23.99
C LEU A 268 -32.60 4.62 24.10
N ALA A 269 -33.74 4.04 23.70
CA ALA A 269 -35.04 4.68 23.86
C ALA A 269 -35.44 4.77 25.35
N GLY A 270 -35.18 3.71 26.13
CA GLY A 270 -35.39 3.69 27.58
C GLY A 270 -34.54 4.75 28.29
N LEU A 271 -33.23 4.77 28.01
CA LEU A 271 -32.30 5.75 28.59
C LEU A 271 -32.69 7.19 28.22
N ARG A 272 -33.13 7.45 26.98
CA ARG A 272 -33.63 8.78 26.56
C ARG A 272 -34.88 9.20 27.34
N SER A 273 -35.80 8.26 27.60
CA SER A 273 -36.99 8.52 28.40
C SER A 273 -36.67 8.80 29.87
N GLU A 274 -35.65 8.13 30.43
CA GLU A 274 -35.18 8.37 31.81
C GLU A 274 -34.44 9.70 31.96
N LEU A 275 -33.72 10.12 30.92
CA LEU A 275 -32.96 11.39 30.88
C LEU A 275 -33.83 12.61 30.50
N GLY A 276 -35.13 12.44 30.27
CA GLY A 276 -36.10 13.54 30.13
C GLY A 276 -35.91 14.41 28.88
N ALA A 277 -35.57 13.81 27.73
CA ALA A 277 -35.55 14.48 26.43
C ALA A 277 -36.84 14.21 25.62
#